data_AF-A0A453PBQ6-F1
#
_entry.id   AF-A0A453PBQ6-F1
#
_cell.length_a   1.000
_cell.length_b   1.000
_cell.length_c   1.000
_cell.angle_alpha   90.00
_cell.angle_beta   90.00
_cell.angle_gamma   90.00
#
_symmetry.space_group_name_H-M   'P 1'
#
loop_
_entity.id
_entity.type
_entity.pdbx_description
1 polymer ?
#
loop_
_entity_poly.entity_id
_entity_poly.type
_entity_poly.pdbx_seq_one_letter_code
_entity_poly.pdbx_strand_id
1 'polypeptide(L)'
;MVVSAVFEGKETSTLTSESSNGDRSTSDLPISTPLSDPINNKVHLLRTMLQWEEQVRRRASVAERSLGSLTDPILREVAIICWPYGKIMRMSTGSTAADAGRRMGVDGKLLWVNGQLVLPQTELKDGDIVEVRT
;
A
#
# COMPACT_ATOMS: atom_id res chain seq x y z
N MET A 1 12.30 -12.38 8.30
CA MET A 1 11.11 -12.61 9.15
C MET A 1 9.91 -12.14 8.35
N VAL A 2 9.13 -13.08 7.80
CA VAL A 2 7.95 -12.78 6.98
C VAL A 2 6.76 -12.68 7.92
N VAL A 3 6.15 -11.50 8.06
CA VAL A 3 4.95 -11.31 8.89
C VAL A 3 3.74 -11.50 7.97
N SER A 4 3.18 -12.70 7.97
CA SER A 4 1.87 -12.97 7.35
C SER A 4 0.79 -12.47 8.32
N ALA A 5 0.07 -11.41 7.94
CA ALA A 5 -1.13 -11.00 8.65
C ALA A 5 -2.27 -11.98 8.29
N VAL A 6 -2.63 -12.85 9.23
CA VAL A 6 -3.88 -13.63 9.16
C VAL A 6 -4.96 -12.75 9.78
N PHE A 7 -5.86 -12.20 8.96
CA PHE A 7 -7.04 -11.52 9.46
C PHE A 7 -8.12 -12.57 9.73
N GLU A 8 -8.24 -12.95 11.01
CA GLU A 8 -9.28 -13.83 11.52
C GLU A 8 -10.59 -13.04 11.61
N GLY A 9 -11.48 -13.27 10.64
CA GLY A 9 -12.83 -12.73 10.65
C GLY A 9 -13.62 -13.33 11.80
N LYS A 10 -13.84 -12.55 12.86
CA LYS A 10 -14.71 -12.90 13.98
C LYS A 10 -16.16 -12.63 13.58
N GLU A 11 -16.92 -13.68 13.28
CA GLU A 11 -18.38 -13.61 13.21
C GLU A 11 -18.92 -13.29 14.61
N THR A 12 -19.64 -12.19 14.75
CA THR A 12 -20.34 -11.84 15.99
C THR A 12 -21.81 -12.19 15.83
N SER A 13 -22.20 -13.40 16.25
CA SER A 13 -23.61 -13.70 16.51
C SER A 13 -24.01 -13.00 17.81
N THR A 14 -24.66 -11.84 17.71
CA THR A 14 -25.38 -11.26 18.84
C THR A 14 -26.76 -11.90 18.92
N LEU A 15 -26.88 -12.95 19.74
CA LEU A 15 -28.15 -13.44 20.26
C LEU A 15 -28.37 -12.86 21.67
N THR A 16 -29.26 -11.88 21.79
CA THR A 16 -30.09 -11.52 22.98
C THR A 16 -30.86 -10.24 22.60
N SER A 17 -32.16 -10.02 22.84
CA SER A 17 -33.10 -10.56 23.82
C SER A 17 -34.55 -10.37 23.34
N GLU A 18 -35.46 -11.19 23.85
CA GLU A 18 -36.92 -11.07 23.75
C GLU A 18 -37.45 -9.74 24.30
N SER A 19 -38.46 -9.14 23.64
CA SER A 19 -39.42 -8.20 24.27
C SER A 19 -40.64 -7.90 23.37
N SER A 20 -41.78 -8.50 23.75
CA SER A 20 -43.20 -8.07 23.66
C SER A 20 -43.88 -7.68 22.32
N ASN A 21 -44.79 -8.55 21.90
CA ASN A 21 -46.19 -8.36 21.44
C ASN A 21 -46.65 -7.05 20.76
N GLY A 22 -47.16 -7.19 19.53
CA GLY A 22 -48.04 -6.23 18.85
C GLY A 22 -48.51 -6.78 17.48
N ASP A 23 -49.83 -6.83 17.28
CA ASP A 23 -50.60 -7.57 16.28
C ASP A 23 -50.51 -7.07 14.80
N ARG A 24 -50.62 -8.05 13.87
CA ARG A 24 -51.20 -8.02 12.48
C ARG A 24 -50.79 -6.97 11.41
N SER A 25 -50.22 -7.48 10.31
CA SER A 25 -50.86 -7.63 8.97
C SER A 25 -49.94 -7.29 7.76
N THR A 26 -49.61 -8.34 7.01
CA THR A 26 -49.43 -8.48 5.54
C THR A 26 -48.91 -7.30 4.71
N SER A 27 -47.70 -7.44 4.15
CA SER A 27 -47.43 -7.20 2.72
C SER A 27 -46.06 -7.73 2.33
N ASP A 28 -46.05 -8.53 1.26
CA ASP A 28 -44.93 -9.18 0.61
C ASP A 28 -43.72 -8.27 0.36
N LEU A 29 -42.51 -8.79 0.62
CA LEU A 29 -41.27 -8.45 -0.09
C LEU A 29 -40.22 -9.51 0.27
N PRO A 30 -39.93 -10.50 -0.61
CA PRO A 30 -38.72 -11.29 -0.46
C PRO A 30 -37.57 -10.45 -1.00
N ILE A 31 -36.92 -9.64 -0.16
CA ILE A 31 -35.55 -9.22 -0.45
C ILE A 31 -34.66 -10.39 -0.05
N SER A 32 -34.72 -11.45 -0.85
CA SER A 32 -33.70 -12.47 -0.93
C SER A 32 -32.53 -11.86 -1.69
N THR A 33 -31.67 -11.13 -0.99
CA THR A 33 -30.27 -11.07 -1.43
C THR A 33 -29.80 -12.52 -1.45
N PRO A 34 -29.40 -13.11 -2.60
CA PRO A 34 -28.85 -14.44 -2.57
C PRO A 34 -27.61 -14.35 -1.68
N LEU A 35 -27.62 -15.10 -0.59
CA LEU A 35 -26.42 -15.42 0.16
C LEU A 35 -25.54 -16.14 -0.84
N SER A 36 -24.79 -15.38 -1.64
CA SER A 36 -23.87 -15.90 -2.63
C SER A 36 -23.02 -16.92 -1.90
N ASP A 37 -23.10 -18.19 -2.32
CA ASP A 37 -22.49 -19.27 -1.58
C ASP A 37 -21.06 -18.87 -1.21
N PRO A 38 -20.62 -19.07 0.04
CA PRO A 38 -19.30 -18.63 0.49
C PRO A 38 -18.17 -19.16 -0.41
N ILE A 39 -18.40 -20.28 -1.11
CA ILE A 39 -17.54 -20.83 -2.16
C ILE A 39 -17.51 -19.94 -3.42
N ASN A 40 -18.67 -19.50 -3.91
CA ASN A 40 -18.76 -18.63 -5.09
C ASN A 40 -18.03 -17.30 -4.88
N ASN A 41 -18.09 -16.74 -3.67
CA ASN A 41 -17.33 -15.54 -3.32
C ASN A 41 -15.82 -15.76 -3.34
N LYS A 42 -15.35 -16.90 -2.80
CA LYS A 42 -13.93 -17.28 -2.86
C LYS A 42 -13.47 -17.48 -4.29
N VAL A 43 -14.26 -18.18 -5.11
CA VAL A 43 -13.93 -18.40 -6.53
C VAL A 43 -13.93 -17.08 -7.30
N HIS A 44 -14.88 -16.18 -7.04
CA HIS A 44 -14.90 -14.84 -7.64
C HIS A 44 -13.64 -14.06 -7.28
N LEU A 45 -13.28 -14.02 -5.99
CA LEU A 45 -12.06 -13.36 -5.52
C LEU A 45 -10.81 -13.93 -6.21
N LEU A 46 -10.67 -15.26 -6.28
CA LEU A 46 -9.51 -15.89 -6.92
C LEU A 46 -9.40 -15.54 -8.40
N ARG A 47 -10.52 -15.45 -9.13
CA ARG A 47 -10.53 -14.97 -10.53
C ARG A 47 -10.10 -13.52 -10.62
N THR A 48 -10.60 -12.66 -9.74
CA THR A 48 -10.20 -11.24 -9.69
C THR A 48 -8.73 -11.08 -9.38
N MET A 49 -8.19 -11.86 -8.44
CA MET A 49 -6.77 -11.84 -8.09
C MET A 49 -5.89 -12.28 -9.28
N LEU A 50 -6.30 -13.30 -10.04
CA LEU A 50 -5.60 -13.72 -11.25
C LEU A 50 -5.58 -12.62 -12.31
N GLN A 51 -6.68 -11.90 -12.48
CA GLN A 51 -6.75 -10.75 -13.38
C GLN A 51 -5.83 -9.60 -12.93
N TRP A 52 -5.72 -9.36 -11.62
CA TRP A 52 -4.79 -8.36 -11.08
C TRP A 52 -3.34 -8.69 -11.39
N GLU A 53 -2.94 -9.96 -11.31
CA GLU A 53 -1.59 -10.40 -11.67
C GLU A 53 -1.23 -9.99 -13.10
N GLU A 54 -2.11 -10.26 -14.07
CA GLU A 54 -1.90 -9.86 -15.46
C GLU A 54 -1.79 -8.34 -15.61
N GLN A 55 -2.63 -7.60 -14.90
CA GLN A 55 -2.63 -6.13 -14.95
C GLN A 55 -1.35 -5.55 -14.34
N VAL A 56 -0.87 -6.10 -13.23
CA VAL A 56 0.40 -5.70 -12.60
C VAL A 56 1.57 -6.04 -13.54
N ARG A 57 1.61 -7.25 -14.11
CA ARG A 57 2.65 -7.66 -15.06
C ARG A 57 2.69 -6.78 -16.31
N ARG A 58 1.52 -6.45 -16.89
CA ARG A 58 1.44 -5.52 -18.04
C ARG A 58 1.94 -4.12 -17.67
N ARG A 59 1.58 -3.59 -16.49
CA ARG A 59 2.04 -2.26 -16.05
C ARG A 59 3.53 -2.24 -15.73
N ALA A 60 4.06 -3.30 -15.11
CA ALA A 60 5.48 -3.45 -14.84
C ALA A 60 6.30 -3.54 -16.15
N SER A 61 5.88 -4.37 -17.10
CA SER A 61 6.56 -4.48 -18.41
C SER A 61 6.49 -3.19 -19.25
N VAL A 62 5.43 -2.38 -19.12
CA VAL A 62 5.38 -1.04 -19.74
C VAL A 62 6.38 -0.08 -19.08
N ALA A 63 6.53 -0.14 -17.76
CA ALA A 63 7.56 0.64 -17.06
C ALA A 63 8.98 0.24 -17.51
N GLU A 64 9.25 -1.05 -17.69
CA GLU A 64 10.52 -1.57 -18.20
C GLU A 64 10.81 -1.11 -19.64
N ARG A 65 9.80 -1.09 -20.53
CA ARG A 65 9.98 -0.63 -21.92
C ARG A 65 10.22 0.87 -22.04
N SER A 66 9.69 1.68 -21.11
CA SER A 66 9.98 3.12 -21.05
C SER A 66 11.40 3.43 -20.57
N LEU A 67 12.06 2.46 -19.93
CA LEU A 67 13.43 2.54 -19.44
C LEU A 67 14.43 1.92 -20.44
N GLY A 68 14.07 1.81 -21.72
CA GLY A 68 14.90 1.18 -22.75
C GLY A 68 15.90 2.09 -23.47
N SER A 69 16.05 3.36 -23.07
CA SER A 69 16.89 4.33 -23.81
C SER A 69 17.76 5.23 -22.93
N LEU A 70 18.25 4.72 -21.80
CA LEU A 70 19.36 5.34 -21.06
C LEU A 70 20.32 4.23 -20.66
N THR A 71 21.32 4.02 -21.52
CA THR A 71 22.50 3.20 -21.25
C THR A 71 23.26 3.77 -20.06
N ASP A 72 23.08 3.17 -18.88
CA ASP A 72 24.14 2.98 -17.89
C ASP A 72 23.64 2.05 -16.77
N PRO A 73 24.53 1.25 -16.16
CA PRO A 73 24.11 0.15 -15.30
C PRO A 73 23.45 0.70 -14.02
N ILE A 74 22.20 0.29 -13.81
CA ILE A 74 21.32 0.49 -12.64
C ILE A 74 21.94 -0.02 -11.30
N LEU A 75 23.22 -0.39 -11.28
CA LEU A 75 23.91 -1.03 -10.16
C LEU A 75 24.27 -0.07 -9.00
N ARG A 76 23.95 1.22 -9.12
CA ARG A 76 24.28 2.23 -8.10
C ARG A 76 23.16 3.24 -7.86
N GLU A 77 21.92 2.77 -7.81
CA GLU A 77 20.79 3.62 -7.41
C GLU A 77 20.12 3.10 -6.14
N VAL A 78 19.63 4.02 -5.32
CA VAL A 78 18.77 3.77 -4.16
C VAL A 78 17.45 4.51 -4.37
N ALA A 79 16.34 3.82 -4.15
CA ALA A 79 15.01 4.40 -4.19
C ALA A 79 14.57 4.76 -2.77
N ILE A 80 14.34 6.03 -2.51
CA ILE A 80 13.79 6.51 -1.24
C ILE A 80 12.33 6.94 -1.41
N ILE A 81 11.57 6.92 -0.33
CA ILE A 81 10.14 7.23 -0.32
C ILE A 81 9.94 8.58 0.37
N CYS A 82 9.48 9.58 -0.36
CA CYS A 82 9.14 10.88 0.20
C CYS A 82 7.74 10.84 0.83
N TRP A 83 7.67 10.97 2.15
CA TRP A 83 6.44 11.08 2.93
C TRP A 83 5.99 12.55 3.05
N PRO A 84 4.68 12.88 3.12
CA PRO A 84 3.50 12.00 3.27
C PRO A 84 2.92 11.41 1.99
N TYR A 85 3.38 11.86 0.83
CA TYR A 85 2.72 11.54 -0.45
C TYR A 85 3.13 10.18 -1.04
N GLY A 86 4.15 9.52 -0.47
CA GLY A 86 4.66 8.24 -0.96
C GLY A 86 5.38 8.33 -2.31
N LYS A 87 5.88 9.52 -2.69
CA LYS A 87 6.59 9.70 -3.96
C LYS A 87 7.94 8.99 -3.89
N ILE A 88 8.18 8.06 -4.80
CA ILE A 88 9.47 7.37 -4.91
C ILE A 88 10.47 8.27 -5.64
N MET A 89 11.62 8.53 -5.02
CA MET A 89 12.71 9.32 -5.58
C MET A 89 13.97 8.45 -5.71
N ARG A 90 14.50 8.34 -6.93
CA ARG A 90 15.74 7.62 -7.23
C ARG A 90 16.94 8.52 -7.01
N MET A 91 17.92 8.02 -6.29
CA MET A 91 19.17 8.69 -5.95
C MET A 91 20.36 7.78 -6.24
N SER A 92 21.55 8.32 -6.41
CA SER A 92 22.76 7.51 -6.55
C SER A 92 23.12 6.83 -5.23
N THR A 93 23.69 5.64 -5.25
CA THR A 93 24.27 4.99 -4.07
C THR A 93 25.32 5.92 -3.44
N GLY A 94 25.33 6.01 -2.11
CA GLY A 94 26.15 7.00 -1.40
C GLY A 94 25.47 8.37 -1.24
N SER A 95 24.26 8.56 -1.77
CA SER A 95 23.51 9.80 -1.54
C SER A 95 23.10 9.92 -0.09
N THR A 96 23.04 11.16 0.36
CA THR A 96 22.93 11.51 1.76
C THR A 96 21.62 12.22 2.06
N ALA A 97 21.22 12.28 3.33
CA ALA A 97 20.06 13.06 3.77
C ALA A 97 20.12 14.52 3.29
N ALA A 98 21.28 15.18 3.31
CA ALA A 98 21.45 16.52 2.73
C ALA A 98 21.11 16.55 1.23
N ASP A 99 21.55 15.55 0.48
CA ASP A 99 21.34 15.46 -0.97
C ASP A 99 19.86 15.25 -1.31
N ALA A 100 19.15 14.46 -0.49
CA ALA A 100 17.70 14.30 -0.57
C ALA A 100 16.99 15.62 -0.24
N GLY A 101 17.44 16.32 0.80
CA GLY A 101 16.90 17.62 1.20
C GLY A 101 17.02 18.66 0.10
N ARG A 102 18.17 18.74 -0.58
CA ARG A 102 18.38 19.62 -1.73
C ARG A 102 17.44 19.31 -2.88
N ARG A 103 17.23 18.04 -3.20
CA ARG A 103 16.27 17.62 -4.25
C ARG A 103 14.81 17.90 -3.87
N MET A 104 14.50 17.90 -2.57
CA MET A 104 13.18 18.23 -2.04
C MET A 104 12.96 19.73 -1.83
N GLY A 105 13.98 20.58 -2.05
CA GLY A 105 13.90 22.03 -1.86
C GLY A 105 13.92 22.48 -0.39
N VAL A 106 14.41 21.63 0.52
CA VAL A 106 14.46 21.86 1.97
C VAL A 106 15.91 21.93 2.47
N ASP A 107 16.75 22.63 1.72
CA ASP A 107 18.18 22.73 2.01
C ASP A 107 18.46 23.31 3.41
N GLY A 108 19.46 22.76 4.08
CA GLY A 108 19.86 23.16 5.44
C GLY A 108 18.94 22.71 6.58
N LYS A 109 17.82 22.01 6.31
CA LYS A 109 16.97 21.42 7.36
C LYS A 109 17.34 19.96 7.63
N LEU A 110 17.23 19.57 8.91
CA LEU A 110 17.33 18.18 9.30
C LEU A 110 16.11 17.39 8.79
N LEU A 111 16.37 16.21 8.25
CA LEU A 111 15.33 15.33 7.74
C LEU A 111 15.06 14.20 8.73
N TRP A 112 13.83 13.72 8.69
CA TRP A 112 13.44 12.52 9.40
C TRP A 112 13.56 11.34 8.44
N VAL A 113 14.37 10.35 8.78
CA VAL A 113 14.48 9.10 8.02
C VAL A 113 13.96 7.97 8.89
N ASN A 114 12.98 7.23 8.38
CA ASN A 114 12.30 6.13 9.09
C ASN A 114 11.79 6.55 10.49
N GLY A 115 11.28 7.78 10.60
CA GLY A 115 10.75 8.31 11.87
C GLY A 115 11.83 8.73 12.88
N GLN A 116 13.10 8.85 12.48
CA GLN A 116 14.19 9.37 13.31
C GLN A 116 14.84 10.60 12.68
N LEU A 117 15.19 11.59 13.50
CA LEU A 117 15.94 12.76 13.04
C LEU A 117 17.39 12.36 12.73
N VAL A 118 17.81 12.46 11.47
CA VAL A 118 19.15 12.07 11.04
C VAL A 118 20.01 13.27 10.69
N LEU A 119 21.32 13.07 10.79
CA LEU A 119 22.29 14.08 10.43
C LEU A 119 22.37 14.24 8.90
N PRO A 120 22.73 15.42 8.39
CA PRO A 120 22.79 15.67 6.94
C PRO A 120 23.80 14.78 6.20
N GLN A 121 24.80 14.22 6.91
CA GLN A 121 25.81 13.29 6.42
C GLN A 121 25.39 11.80 6.41
N THR A 122 24.17 11.48 6.86
CA THR A 122 23.68 10.10 6.88
C THR A 122 23.34 9.60 5.47
N GLU A 123 24.00 8.53 5.06
CA GLU A 123 23.75 7.86 3.77
C GLU A 123 22.37 7.18 3.77
N LEU A 124 21.64 7.33 2.67
CA LEU A 124 20.31 6.76 2.48
C LEU A 124 20.39 5.38 1.82
N LYS A 125 19.48 4.49 2.23
CA LYS A 125 19.35 3.13 1.74
C LYS A 125 18.06 2.96 0.95
N ASP A 126 18.03 1.89 0.17
CA ASP A 126 16.86 1.54 -0.63
C ASP A 126 15.67 1.24 0.30
N GLY A 127 14.54 1.89 0.02
CA GLY A 127 13.33 1.81 0.82
C GLY A 127 13.25 2.79 2.00
N ASP A 128 14.25 3.64 2.22
CA ASP A 128 14.20 4.63 3.31
C ASP A 128 13.05 5.63 3.13
N ILE A 129 12.30 5.86 4.20
CA ILE A 129 11.20 6.82 4.24
C ILE A 129 11.73 8.16 4.72
N VAL A 130 11.66 9.18 3.88
CA VAL A 130 12.13 10.53 4.17
C VAL A 130 10.96 11.47 4.40
N GLU A 131 11.01 12.14 5.54
CA GLU A 131 9.99 13.05 6.05
C GLU A 131 10.58 14.45 6.26
N VAL A 132 9.84 15.46 5.78
CA VAL A 132 10.10 16.87 6.11
C VAL A 132 9.08 17.29 7.16
N ARG A 133 9.56 17.57 8.37
CA ARG A 133 8.75 18.26 9.38
C ARG A 133 9.07 19.75 9.28
N THR A 134 8.06 20.56 8.96
CA THR A 134 8.20 22.01 8.80
C THR A 134 7.96 22.71 10.13
#